data_AF-A0A2V9DGZ5-F1
#
_entry.id   AF-A0A2V9DGZ5-F1
#
_cell.length_a   1.000
_cell.length_b   1.000
_cell.length_c   1.000
_cell.angle_alpha   90.00
_cell.angle_beta   90.00
_cell.angle_gamma   90.00
#
_symmetry.space_group_name_H-M   'P 1'
#
loop_
_entity.id
_entity.type
_entity.pdbx_description
1 polymer ?
#
loop_
_entity_poly.entity_id
_entity_poly.type
_entity_poly.pdbx_seq_one_letter_code
_entity_poly.pdbx_strand_id
1 'polypeptide(L)'
;IVYEFGRVLRTIYMKENDPEAPKEAPADSWLGWSRGHFEGDTLVVDSTGFVPYTWFDRAGDYHSDALHVVERYTPASPYHIMYEATIDDPKVFTRPWKVSFPLYRRMEKNIQLVDFNCEEFVEKLLYGPYFKDPSK
;
A
#
# COMPACT_ATOMS: atom_id res chain seq x y z
N ILE A 1 6.59 -4.69 8.06
CA ILE A 1 5.83 -5.71 7.31
C ILE A 1 6.60 -5.96 6.02
N VAL A 2 6.92 -7.21 5.69
CA VAL A 2 7.68 -7.54 4.48
C VAL A 2 6.71 -8.17 3.48
N TYR A 3 6.69 -7.65 2.25
CA TYR A 3 5.85 -8.13 1.14
C TYR A 3 6.74 -8.27 -0.09
N GLU A 4 6.55 -9.34 -0.86
CA GLU A 4 7.52 -9.77 -1.89
C GLU A 4 7.16 -9.34 -3.30
N PHE A 5 6.05 -8.64 -3.46
CA PHE A 5 5.59 -8.24 -4.78
C PHE A 5 6.43 -7.08 -5.30
N GLY A 6 7.03 -7.29 -6.46
CA GLY A 6 7.64 -6.25 -7.28
C GLY A 6 8.76 -5.47 -6.59
N ARG A 7 9.37 -6.03 -5.53
CA ARG A 7 10.39 -5.37 -4.69
C ARG A 7 9.94 -3.98 -4.18
N VAL A 8 8.64 -3.82 -3.96
CA VAL A 8 8.04 -2.57 -3.51
C VAL A 8 8.50 -2.27 -2.09
N LEU A 9 9.28 -1.20 -1.91
CA LEU A 9 9.70 -0.70 -0.61
C LEU A 9 8.85 0.50 -0.22
N ARG A 10 8.24 0.45 0.96
CA ARG A 10 7.59 1.60 1.60
C ARG A 10 8.36 2.01 2.84
N THR A 11 8.76 3.27 2.91
CA THR A 11 9.38 3.86 4.08
C THR A 11 8.30 4.54 4.93
N ILE A 12 8.27 4.24 6.23
CA ILE A 12 7.42 4.93 7.20
C ILE A 12 8.31 5.80 8.08
N TYR A 13 8.12 7.10 8.01
CA TYR A 13 8.86 8.07 8.81
C TYR A 13 8.25 8.14 10.20
N MET A 14 8.91 7.50 11.17
CA MET A 14 8.45 7.45 12.55
C MET A 14 8.70 8.79 13.25
N LYS A 15 7.63 9.44 13.70
CA LYS A 15 7.67 10.76 14.34
C LYS A 15 8.60 10.82 15.56
N GLU A 16 8.74 9.71 16.28
CA GLU A 16 9.63 9.61 17.44
C GLU A 16 11.12 9.59 17.05
N ASN A 17 11.45 9.07 15.86
CA ASN A 17 12.83 8.91 15.39
C ASN A 17 13.27 10.06 14.47
N ASP A 18 12.32 10.69 13.78
CA ASP A 18 12.59 11.77 12.83
C ASP A 18 11.55 12.90 13.00
N PRO A 19 11.69 13.73 14.05
CA PRO A 19 10.76 14.83 14.31
C PRO A 19 10.89 15.97 13.30
N GLU A 20 12.01 16.04 12.57
CA GLU A 20 12.28 17.05 11.55
C GLU A 20 11.76 16.64 10.15
N ALA A 21 11.41 15.36 9.96
CA ALA A 21 10.78 14.88 8.74
C ALA A 21 9.60 15.79 8.32
N PRO A 22 9.54 16.20 7.05
CA PRO A 22 8.46 17.03 6.53
C PRO A 22 7.08 16.46 6.89
N LYS A 23 6.18 17.34 7.36
CA LYS A 23 4.80 16.96 7.68
C LYS A 23 4.01 16.62 6.42
N GLU A 24 4.21 17.42 5.38
CA GLU A 24 3.62 17.24 4.07
C GLU A 24 4.57 16.46 3.16
N ALA A 25 4.01 15.78 2.16
CA ALA A 25 4.78 15.06 1.17
C ALA A 25 5.72 16.02 0.42
N PRO A 26 7.04 15.79 0.42
CA PRO A 26 7.99 16.63 -0.33
C PRO A 26 7.76 16.58 -1.85
N ALA A 27 7.25 15.46 -2.33
CA ALA A 27 6.84 15.20 -3.70
C ALA A 27 5.86 14.03 -3.73
N ASP A 28 5.05 13.96 -4.79
CA ASP A 28 4.17 12.81 -5.01
C ASP A 28 5.00 11.56 -5.34
N SER A 29 4.58 10.41 -4.81
CA SER A 29 5.26 9.14 -5.01
C SER A 29 4.27 7.97 -5.18
N TRP A 30 4.76 6.86 -5.74
CA TRP A 30 3.96 5.66 -6.02
C TRP A 30 3.30 5.04 -4.79
N LEU A 31 3.90 5.20 -3.61
CA LEU A 31 3.38 4.64 -2.35
C LEU A 31 3.02 5.73 -1.33
N GLY A 32 3.01 6.99 -1.76
CA GLY A 32 2.81 8.13 -0.90
C GLY A 32 3.93 8.38 0.12
N TRP A 33 3.80 9.52 0.79
CA TRP A 33 4.59 9.91 1.95
C TRP A 33 3.91 9.40 3.22
N SER A 34 4.53 8.42 3.87
CA SER A 34 3.95 7.74 5.04
C SER A 34 4.60 8.19 6.34
N ARG A 35 3.80 8.73 7.27
CA ARG A 35 4.26 9.17 8.59
C ARG A 35 3.64 8.30 9.67
N GLY A 36 4.49 7.73 10.53
CA GLY A 36 4.08 6.81 11.57
C GLY A 36 4.21 7.41 12.97
N HIS A 37 3.31 7.04 13.88
CA HIS A 37 3.47 7.24 15.32
C HIS A 37 2.74 6.12 16.08
N PHE A 38 3.09 5.92 17.35
CA PHE A 38 2.37 4.98 18.21
C PHE A 38 1.27 5.66 19.03
N GLU A 39 0.10 5.04 19.06
CA GLU A 39 -1.00 5.32 19.99
C GLU A 39 -1.18 4.10 20.90
N GLY A 40 -0.52 4.11 22.06
CA GLY A 40 -0.42 2.92 22.89
C GLY A 40 0.38 1.82 22.19
N ASP A 41 -0.25 0.69 21.91
CA ASP A 41 0.33 -0.45 21.18
C ASP A 41 0.03 -0.42 19.67
N THR A 42 -0.76 0.55 19.21
CA THR A 42 -1.20 0.66 17.82
C THR A 42 -0.26 1.56 17.05
N LEU A 43 0.31 1.03 15.97
CA LEU A 43 1.02 1.86 14.99
C LEU A 43 -0.01 2.53 14.08
N VAL A 44 -0.04 3.85 14.09
CA VAL A 44 -0.85 4.67 13.19
C VAL A 44 0.04 5.19 12.07
N VAL A 45 -0.39 5.04 10.82
CA VAL A 45 0.34 5.50 9.65
C VAL A 45 -0.56 6.40 8.82
N ASP A 46 -0.20 7.67 8.71
CA ASP A 46 -0.87 8.69 7.91
C ASP A 46 -0.12 8.87 6.59
N SER A 47 -0.81 8.70 5.46
CA SER A 47 -0.19 8.71 4.13
C SER A 47 -0.90 9.64 3.16
N THR A 48 -0.11 10.47 2.48
CA THR A 48 -0.55 11.48 1.49
C THR A 48 0.44 11.53 0.31
N GLY A 49 0.21 12.38 -0.68
CA GLY A 49 1.16 12.60 -1.78
C GLY A 49 1.31 11.37 -2.69
N PHE A 50 0.18 10.74 -3.02
CA PHE A 50 0.15 9.64 -3.98
C PHE A 50 0.10 10.19 -5.40
N VAL A 51 0.87 9.60 -6.31
CA VAL A 51 0.69 9.89 -7.74
C VAL A 51 -0.67 9.33 -8.22
N PRO A 52 -1.45 10.06 -9.05
CA PRO A 52 -2.77 9.63 -9.50
C PRO A 52 -2.75 8.61 -10.65
N TYR A 53 -1.58 8.05 -10.97
CA TYR A 53 -1.35 7.16 -12.12
C TYR A 53 -1.35 5.67 -11.73
N THR A 54 -1.87 5.35 -10.55
CA THR A 54 -2.00 3.98 -10.03
C THR A 54 -3.45 3.60 -9.84
N TRP A 55 -3.70 2.29 -9.83
CA TRP A 55 -4.99 1.77 -9.37
C TRP A 55 -5.06 1.87 -7.85
N PHE A 56 -6.25 2.21 -7.35
CA PHE A 56 -6.53 2.31 -5.93
C PHE A 56 -6.44 0.93 -5.26
N ASP A 57 -7.00 -0.08 -5.92
CA ASP A 57 -7.01 -1.45 -5.44
C ASP A 57 -6.88 -2.47 -6.59
N ARG A 58 -7.01 -3.75 -6.26
CA ARG A 58 -6.93 -4.84 -7.25
C ARG A 58 -8.19 -5.01 -8.11
N ALA A 59 -9.30 -4.37 -7.76
CA ALA A 59 -10.51 -4.36 -8.58
C ALA A 59 -10.40 -3.38 -9.75
N GLY A 60 -9.39 -2.49 -9.73
CA GLY A 60 -9.21 -1.46 -10.74
C GLY A 60 -9.99 -0.19 -10.42
N ASP A 61 -10.33 0.03 -9.15
CA ASP A 61 -10.93 1.28 -8.71
C ASP A 61 -9.91 2.44 -8.85
N TYR A 62 -10.43 3.64 -9.06
CA TYR A 62 -9.62 4.85 -9.27
C TYR A 62 -9.41 5.61 -7.95
N HIS A 63 -8.29 6.34 -7.85
CA HIS A 63 -8.07 7.38 -6.85
C HIS A 63 -7.42 8.61 -7.49
N SER A 64 -7.59 9.76 -6.86
CA SER A 64 -6.96 11.01 -7.25
C SER A 64 -5.68 11.29 -6.47
N ASP A 65 -5.02 12.39 -6.83
CA ASP A 65 -3.96 13.08 -6.10
C ASP A 65 -4.36 13.58 -4.69
N ALA A 66 -5.65 13.58 -4.36
CA ALA A 66 -6.18 14.00 -3.06
C ALA A 66 -6.37 12.82 -2.10
N LEU A 67 -5.92 11.60 -2.48
CA LEU A 67 -6.00 10.42 -1.64
C LEU A 67 -5.23 10.63 -0.33
N HIS A 68 -5.94 10.43 0.78
CA HIS A 68 -5.41 10.37 2.14
C HIS A 68 -5.79 9.03 2.76
N VAL A 69 -4.79 8.31 3.26
CA VAL A 69 -5.00 7.00 3.89
C VAL A 69 -4.44 7.03 5.30
N VAL A 70 -5.29 6.76 6.27
CA VAL A 70 -4.91 6.59 7.68
C VAL A 70 -5.07 5.13 8.06
N GLU A 71 -3.94 4.45 8.24
CA GLU A 71 -3.87 3.05 8.59
C GLU A 71 -3.59 2.87 10.09
N ARG A 72 -4.14 1.82 10.67
CA ARG A 72 -3.93 1.42 12.07
C ARG A 72 -3.58 -0.06 12.10
N TYR A 73 -2.46 -0.36 12.74
CA TYR A 73 -1.95 -1.70 12.93
C TYR A 73 -1.94 -2.01 14.43
N THR A 74 -2.95 -2.70 14.91
CA THR A 74 -3.14 -3.03 16.33
C THR A 74 -2.81 -4.50 16.57
N PRO A 75 -1.87 -4.86 17.45
CA PRO A 75 -1.66 -6.24 17.85
C PRO A 75 -2.94 -6.84 18.45
N ALA A 76 -3.47 -7.89 17.84
CA ALA A 76 -4.68 -8.57 18.33
C ALA A 76 -4.35 -9.87 19.10
N SER A 77 -3.20 -10.48 18.77
CA SER A 77 -2.64 -11.66 19.45
C SER A 77 -1.19 -11.84 19.03
N PRO A 78 -0.44 -12.81 19.59
CA PRO A 78 0.93 -13.12 19.12
C PRO A 78 1.05 -13.49 17.62
N TYR A 79 -0.07 -13.77 16.96
CA TYR A 79 -0.12 -14.25 15.57
C TYR A 79 -0.99 -13.40 14.64
N HIS A 80 -1.62 -12.34 15.15
CA HIS A 80 -2.56 -11.52 14.38
C HIS A 80 -2.37 -10.05 14.66
N ILE A 81 -2.47 -9.24 13.62
CA ILE A 81 -2.60 -7.79 13.70
C ILE A 81 -3.98 -7.44 13.17
N MET A 82 -4.79 -6.69 13.92
CA MET A 82 -5.97 -6.08 13.35
C MET A 82 -5.52 -4.88 12.52
N TYR A 83 -5.80 -4.94 11.22
CA TYR A 83 -5.55 -3.84 10.31
C TYR A 83 -6.85 -3.09 10.06
N GLU A 84 -6.77 -1.76 10.17
CA GLU A 84 -7.82 -0.86 9.74
C GLU A 84 -7.22 0.22 8.84
N ALA A 85 -7.94 0.62 7.80
CA ALA A 85 -7.57 1.79 7.01
C ALA A 85 -8.79 2.64 6.75
N THR A 86 -8.67 3.93 7.04
CA THR A 86 -9.63 4.96 6.63
C THR A 86 -9.13 5.60 5.35
N ILE A 87 -9.99 5.60 4.34
CA ILE A 87 -9.71 6.07 2.99
C ILE A 87 -10.52 7.34 2.81
N ASP A 88 -9.86 8.43 2.49
CA ASP A 88 -10.48 9.70 2.14
C ASP A 88 -9.93 10.18 0.79
N ASP A 89 -10.84 10.44 -0.14
CA ASP A 89 -10.51 11.07 -1.42
C ASP A 89 -11.75 11.87 -1.86
N PRO A 90 -11.79 13.18 -1.58
CA PRO A 90 -12.97 14.00 -1.84
C PRO A 90 -13.22 14.24 -3.33
N LYS A 91 -12.27 13.91 -4.22
CA LYS A 91 -12.46 14.03 -5.68
C LYS A 91 -13.09 12.76 -6.28
N VAL A 92 -13.00 11.62 -5.59
CA VAL A 92 -13.48 10.32 -6.10
C VAL A 92 -14.61 9.75 -5.26
N PHE A 93 -14.48 9.76 -3.93
CA PHE A 93 -15.46 9.17 -3.02
C PHE A 93 -16.40 10.24 -2.45
N THR A 94 -17.66 9.85 -2.22
CA THR A 94 -18.68 10.76 -1.66
C THR A 94 -18.50 11.04 -0.17
N ARG A 95 -17.73 10.19 0.52
CA ARG A 95 -17.37 10.32 1.93
C ARG A 95 -16.19 9.40 2.27
N PRO A 96 -15.47 9.67 3.36
CA PRO A 96 -14.52 8.71 3.90
C PRO A 96 -15.18 7.38 4.25
N TRP A 97 -14.43 6.30 4.07
CA TRP A 97 -14.86 4.94 4.40
C TRP A 97 -13.71 4.14 4.98
N LYS A 98 -14.04 3.01 5.61
CA LYS A 98 -13.07 2.22 6.38
C LYS A 98 -13.12 0.75 5.97
N VAL A 99 -11.94 0.14 5.84
CA VAL A 99 -11.74 -1.31 5.81
C VAL A 99 -11.17 -1.79 7.12
N SER A 100 -11.52 -3.02 7.51
CA SER A 100 -10.97 -3.67 8.70
C SER A 100 -10.89 -5.17 8.47
N PHE A 101 -9.71 -5.75 8.67
CA PHE A 101 -9.50 -7.19 8.58
C PHE A 101 -8.24 -7.61 9.34
N PRO A 102 -8.18 -8.87 9.82
CA PRO A 102 -6.98 -9.39 10.45
C PRO A 102 -5.88 -9.71 9.42
N LEU A 103 -4.65 -9.32 9.74
CA LEU A 103 -3.44 -9.79 9.10
C LEU A 103 -2.88 -10.97 9.88
N TYR A 104 -2.59 -12.06 9.16
CA TYR A 104 -2.16 -13.33 9.74
C TYR A 104 -0.65 -13.49 9.61
N ARG A 105 0.00 -13.86 10.71
CA ARG A 105 1.40 -14.29 10.68
C ARG A 105 1.50 -15.68 10.03
N ARG A 106 2.43 -15.84 9.10
CA ARG A 106 2.83 -17.16 8.58
C ARG A 106 3.62 -17.92 9.65
N MET A 107 3.19 -19.14 9.97
CA MET A 107 3.65 -19.95 11.12
C MET A 107 4.26 -21.30 10.69
N GLU A 108 4.33 -21.56 9.40
CA GLU A 108 4.85 -22.81 8.85
C GLU A 108 6.36 -22.95 9.12
N LYS A 109 6.80 -24.13 9.57
CA LYS A 109 8.17 -24.38 10.09
C LYS A 109 9.31 -23.95 9.16
N ASN A 110 9.10 -24.05 7.85
CA ASN A 110 10.10 -23.74 6.82
C ASN A 110 9.55 -22.70 5.82
N ILE A 111 8.68 -21.78 6.25
CA ILE A 111 8.22 -20.73 5.36
C ILE A 111 9.44 -19.93 4.85
N GLN A 112 9.52 -19.77 3.54
CA GLN A 112 10.47 -18.88 2.90
C GLN A 112 9.65 -17.78 2.23
N LEU A 113 10.16 -16.56 2.38
CA LEU A 113 9.79 -15.46 1.53
C LEU A 113 10.41 -15.79 0.15
N VAL A 114 9.55 -16.00 -0.85
CA VAL A 114 9.89 -16.22 -2.27
C VAL A 114 9.70 -14.94 -3.09
N ASP A 115 10.71 -14.55 -3.85
CA ASP A 115 10.66 -13.33 -4.68
C ASP A 115 9.48 -13.40 -5.68
N PHE A 116 8.55 -12.44 -5.58
CA PHE A 116 7.43 -12.31 -6.52
C PHE A 116 7.74 -11.15 -7.46
N ASN A 117 8.56 -11.42 -8.48
CA ASN A 117 8.91 -10.42 -9.47
C ASN A 117 7.80 -10.24 -10.50
N CYS A 118 7.64 -9.00 -10.96
CA CYS A 118 6.99 -8.77 -12.25
C CYS A 118 7.91 -9.32 -13.33
N GLU A 119 7.61 -10.51 -13.83
CA GLU A 119 8.35 -11.10 -14.94
C GLU A 119 8.10 -10.30 -16.22
N GLU A 120 9.16 -9.74 -16.77
CA GLU A 120 9.09 -8.97 -18.00
C GLU A 120 8.51 -9.84 -19.13
N PHE A 121 7.65 -9.25 -19.97
CA PHE A 121 7.00 -9.92 -21.11
C PHE A 121 5.99 -11.01 -20.78
N VAL A 122 5.54 -11.19 -19.53
CA VAL A 122 4.44 -12.13 -19.20
C VAL A 122 3.19 -11.86 -20.00
N GLU A 123 2.80 -10.60 -20.19
CA GLU A 123 1.65 -10.28 -21.05
C GLU A 123 1.87 -10.69 -22.50
N LYS A 124 3.09 -10.53 -23.05
CA LYS A 124 3.40 -10.98 -24.41
C LYS A 124 3.47 -12.51 -24.50
N LEU A 125 3.92 -13.19 -23.47
CA LEU A 125 3.92 -14.64 -23.38
C LEU A 125 2.48 -15.20 -23.32
N LEU A 126 1.63 -14.62 -22.47
CA LEU A 126 0.25 -15.07 -22.25
C LEU A 126 -0.71 -14.62 -23.34
N TYR A 127 -0.55 -13.38 -23.81
CA TYR A 127 -1.51 -12.72 -24.70
C TYR A 127 -0.94 -12.34 -26.07
N GLY A 128 0.32 -12.66 -26.36
CA GLY A 128 0.99 -12.43 -27.64
C GLY A 128 0.14 -12.75 -28.87
N PRO A 129 -0.51 -13.94 -28.94
CA PRO A 129 -1.39 -14.29 -30.05
C PRO A 129 -2.63 -13.40 -30.22
N TYR A 130 -3.04 -12.68 -29.18
CA TYR A 130 -4.22 -11.82 -29.16
C TYR A 130 -3.89 -10.33 -29.35
N PHE A 131 -2.61 -9.94 -29.32
CA PHE A 131 -2.22 -8.57 -29.64
C PHE A 131 -2.55 -8.27 -31.10
N LYS A 132 -3.33 -7.22 -31.32
CA LYS A 132 -3.63 -6.74 -32.66
C LYS A 132 -2.39 -6.06 -33.22
N ASP A 133 -1.90 -6.55 -34.36
CA ASP A 133 -0.80 -5.92 -35.08
C ASP A 133 -1.25 -4.52 -35.55
N PRO A 134 -0.66 -3.42 -35.03
CA PRO A 134 -1.06 -2.08 -35.44
C PRO A 134 -0.68 -1.77 -36.90
N SER A 135 0.11 -2.63 -37.55
CA SER A 135 0.48 -2.51 -38.96
C SER A 135 -0.45 -3.25 -39.93
N LYS A 136 -1.51 -3.91 -39.45
CA LYS A 136 -2.52 -4.60 -40.27
C LYS A 136 -3.93 -4.05 -40.07
#